data_AF-A0AAY5KMI9-F1
#
_entry.id   AF-A0AAY5KMI9-F1
#
_cell.length_a   1.000
_cell.length_b   1.000
_cell.length_c   1.000
_cell.angle_alpha   90.00
_cell.angle_beta   90.00
_cell.angle_gamma   90.00
#
_symmetry.space_group_name_H-M   'P 1'
#
loop_
_entity.id
_entity.type
_entity.pdbx_description
1 polymer ?
#
loop_
_entity_poly.entity_id
_entity_poly.type
_entity_poly.pdbx_seq_one_letter_code
_entity_poly.pdbx_strand_id
1 'polypeptide(L)' 'MILYELTPVKMSDKPDLAEVSNFDKTKLKKTETQEKNPLPTKETIEQEKQATA' A
#
# COMPACT_ATOMS: atom_id res chain seq x y z
N MET A 1 37.46 14.71 -32.51
CA MET A 1 36.99 15.31 -31.23
C MET A 1 35.72 16.10 -31.48
N ILE A 2 34.61 15.40 -31.75
CA ILE A 2 33.29 16.03 -31.69
C ILE A 2 32.86 15.85 -30.23
N LEU A 3 32.70 16.97 -29.55
CA LEU A 3 32.28 17.06 -28.16
C LEU A 3 30.85 16.49 -28.10
N TYR A 4 30.72 15.23 -27.66
CA TYR A 4 29.41 14.68 -27.33
C TYR A 4 28.98 15.40 -26.06
N GLU A 5 28.12 16.41 -26.21
CA GLU A 5 27.44 17.10 -25.13
C GLU A 5 26.73 16.03 -24.27
N LEU A 6 27.39 15.60 -23.19
CA LEU A 6 26.80 14.84 -22.11
C LEU A 6 25.82 15.77 -21.40
N THR A 7 24.60 15.87 -21.95
CA THR A 7 23.45 16.34 -21.19
C THR A 7 23.38 15.46 -19.94
N PRO A 8 23.36 16.02 -18.72
CA PRO A 8 23.19 15.21 -17.54
C PRO A 8 21.86 14.47 -17.69
N VAL A 9 21.93 13.14 -17.78
CA VAL A 9 20.77 12.25 -17.74
C VAL A 9 20.02 12.62 -16.47
N LYS A 10 18.95 13.39 -16.62
CA LYS A 10 18.03 13.72 -15.53
C LYS A 10 17.49 12.39 -15.05
N MET A 11 17.95 11.96 -13.89
CA MET A 11 17.37 10.87 -13.11
C MET A 11 15.94 11.27 -12.78
N SER A 12 15.01 10.93 -13.65
CA SER A 12 13.58 11.24 -13.51
C SER A 12 12.75 9.96 -13.43
N ASP A 13 13.33 8.88 -12.92
CA ASP A 13 12.60 7.68 -12.50
C ASP A 13 12.07 7.83 -11.05
N LYS A 14 11.57 9.02 -10.69
CA LYS A 14 10.77 9.20 -9.47
C LYS A 14 9.37 9.58 -9.91
N PRO A 15 8.34 8.83 -9.49
CA PRO A 15 6.96 9.17 -9.81
C PRO A 15 6.66 10.59 -9.33
N ASP A 16 5.97 11.35 -10.17
CA ASP A 16 5.62 12.74 -9.91
C ASP A 16 4.76 12.84 -8.65
N LEU A 17 5.37 13.23 -7.52
CA LEU A 17 4.69 13.38 -6.23
C LEU A 17 3.58 14.45 -6.30
N ALA A 18 3.64 15.36 -7.27
CA ALA A 18 2.59 16.34 -7.51
C ALA A 18 1.27 15.69 -7.95
N GLU A 19 1.33 14.55 -8.64
CA GLU A 19 0.14 13.80 -9.04
C GLU A 19 -0.59 13.24 -7.83
N VAL A 20 0.15 12.73 -6.82
CA VAL A 20 -0.43 12.24 -5.56
C VAL A 20 -1.13 13.36 -4.77
N SER A 21 -0.57 14.57 -4.79
CA SER A 21 -1.15 15.73 -4.09
C SER A 21 -2.47 16.21 -4.72
N ASN A 22 -2.58 16.18 -6.04
CA ASN A 22 -3.71 16.72 -6.79
C ASN A 22 -4.72 15.66 -7.24
N PHE A 23 -4.51 14.40 -6.87
CA PHE A 23 -5.35 13.29 -7.30
C PHE A 23 -6.77 13.41 -6.73
N ASP A 24 -7.76 13.35 -7.63
CA ASP A 24 -9.17 13.40 -7.29
C ASP A 24 -9.67 12.05 -6.77
N LYS A 25 -10.01 12.01 -5.48
CA LYS A 25 -10.51 10.81 -4.78
C LYS A 25 -11.83 10.28 -5.35
N THR A 26 -12.59 11.08 -6.09
CA THR A 26 -13.85 10.62 -6.71
C THR A 26 -13.62 9.67 -7.89
N LYS A 27 -12.42 9.71 -8.49
CA LYS A 27 -11.99 8.80 -9.56
C LYS A 27 -11.61 7.40 -9.05
N LEU A 28 -11.54 7.20 -7.72
CA LEU A 28 -11.32 5.88 -7.13
C LEU A 28 -12.54 5.00 -7.29
N LYS A 29 -12.33 3.76 -7.75
CA LYS A 29 -13.39 2.75 -7.78
C LYS A 29 -13.89 2.50 -6.36
N LYS A 30 -15.21 2.50 -6.18
CA LYS A 30 -15.81 2.06 -4.93
C LYS A 30 -15.49 0.58 -4.75
N THR A 31 -14.81 0.27 -3.65
CA THR A 31 -14.55 -1.10 -3.24
C THR A 31 -15.13 -1.28 -1.84
N GLU A 32 -15.77 -2.42 -1.62
CA GLU A 32 -16.18 -2.85 -0.30
C GLU A 32 -14.96 -3.44 0.40
N THR A 33 -14.55 -2.87 1.54
CA THR A 33 -13.46 -3.39 2.35
C THR A 33 -14.04 -4.42 3.32
N GLN A 34 -13.69 -5.70 3.16
CA GLN A 34 -14.02 -6.71 4.16
C GLN A 34 -13.00 -6.67 5.30
N GLU A 35 -13.40 -6.10 6.44
CA GLU A 35 -12.61 -6.16 7.67
C GLU A 35 -12.65 -7.60 8.22
N LYS A 36 -11.57 -8.34 8.01
CA LYS A 36 -11.39 -9.70 8.54
C LYS A 36 -10.81 -9.66 9.95
N ASN A 37 -11.48 -8.95 10.86
CA ASN A 37 -11.18 -8.97 12.29
C ASN A 37 -12.31 -9.66 13.09
N PRO A 38 -12.63 -10.93 12.82
CA PRO A 38 -13.59 -11.64 13.65
C PRO A 38 -12.98 -11.85 15.04
N LEU A 39 -13.74 -11.49 16.07
CA LEU A 39 -13.38 -11.86 17.45
C LEU A 39 -13.31 -13.39 17.56
N PRO A 40 -12.35 -13.93 18.33
CA PRO A 40 -12.28 -15.37 18.58
C PRO A 40 -13.60 -15.85 19.20
N THR A 41 -14.04 -17.03 18.81
CA THR A 41 -15.26 -17.63 19.37
C THR A 41 -14.99 -18.19 20.77
N LYS A 42 -16.05 -18.42 21.55
CA LYS A 42 -15.93 -19.03 22.88
C LYS A 42 -15.19 -20.37 22.84
N GLU A 43 -15.42 -21.16 21.79
CA GLU A 43 -14.76 -22.45 21.58
C GLU A 43 -13.24 -22.27 21.37
N THR A 44 -12.84 -21.31 20.53
CA THR A 44 -11.42 -20.97 20.29
C THR A 44 -10.73 -20.55 21.59
N ILE A 45 -11.40 -19.72 22.39
CA ILE A 45 -10.86 -19.24 23.68
C ILE A 45 -10.69 -20.40 24.68
N GLU A 46 -11.67 -21.32 24.74
CA GLU A 46 -11.61 -22.50 25.62
C GLU A 46 -10.48 -23.45 25.21
N GLN A 47 -10.31 -23.68 23.91
CA GLN A 47 -9.22 -24.50 23.35
C GLN A 47 -7.85 -23.91 23.67
N GLU A 48 -7.64 -22.60 23.48
CA GLU A 48 -6.37 -21.94 23.83
C GLU A 48 -6.10 -22.01 25.34
N LYS A 49 -7.13 -21.81 26.16
CA LYS A 49 -7.02 -21.91 27.62
C LYS A 49 -6.59 -23.32 28.07
N GLN A 50 -7.07 -24.37 27.39
CA GLN A 50 -6.70 -25.76 27.69
C GLN A 50 -5.33 -26.14 27.10
N ALA A 51 -4.97 -25.62 25.94
CA ALA A 51 -3.69 -25.90 25.28
C ALA A 51 -2.49 -25.25 25.97
N THR A 52 -2.73 -24.30 26.88
CA THR A 52 -1.69 -23.62 27.67
C THR A 52 -1.52 -24.24 29.08
N ALA A 53 -2.22 -25.35 29.37
CA ALA A 53 -2.14 -26.09 30.64
C ALA A 53 -1.21 -27.31 30.55
#